data_AF-A0A0F8VJ23-F1
#
_entry.id   AF-A0A0F8VJ23-F1
#
_cell.length_a   1.000
_cell.length_b   1.000
_cell.length_c   1.000
_cell.angle_alpha   90.00
_cell.angle_beta   90.00
_cell.angle_gamma   90.00
#
_symmetry.space_group_name_H-M   'P 1'
#
loop_
_entity.id
_entity.type
_entity.pdbx_description
1 polymer ?
#
loop_
_entity_poly.entity_id
_entity_poly.type
_entity_poly.pdbx_seq_one_letter_code
_entity_poly.pdbx_strand_id
1 'polypeptide(L)'
;MNYLERNYAIVKLRMVEQMENSLKFGRTLIDSELDTGLLNFIVKPIVKTFYDHWSERDAKANTLKQIKITLDAGIKLVKDGASEELFEKIIFDNFPKFEKADQTYNQTNHAHKNYGKLRQAAKETFINYLTEVAKLLAVKEDVNDYGELCRVAFKSKEQAEKNLRNQLNITEKSIKIVESDISILRINFVGKFGKKIIVRALRKGFENTKKEFFEGLNETYDQY
;
A
#
# COMPACT_ATOMS: atom_id res chain seq x y z
N MET A 1 -0.68 -28.06 -8.19
CA MET A 1 -1.01 -26.89 -7.37
C MET A 1 -2.47 -26.55 -7.63
N ASN A 2 -3.30 -26.40 -6.59
CA ASN A 2 -4.70 -26.02 -6.85
C ASN A 2 -4.77 -24.54 -7.30
N TYR A 3 -5.88 -24.12 -7.93
CA TYR A 3 -6.03 -22.75 -8.46
C TYR A 3 -5.79 -21.68 -7.38
N LEU A 4 -6.18 -21.95 -6.13
CA LEU A 4 -6.07 -21.01 -5.02
C LEU A 4 -4.61 -20.79 -4.59
N GLU A 5 -3.82 -21.87 -4.51
CA GLU A 5 -2.38 -21.81 -4.23
C GLU A 5 -1.62 -21.09 -5.35
N ARG A 6 -1.99 -21.36 -6.61
CA ARG A 6 -1.44 -20.68 -7.78
C ARG A 6 -1.71 -19.18 -7.71
N ASN A 7 -2.98 -18.80 -7.55
CA ASN A 7 -3.38 -17.39 -7.50
C ASN A 7 -2.74 -16.68 -6.30
N TYR A 8 -2.64 -17.33 -5.14
CA TYR A 8 -1.94 -16.79 -3.99
C TYR A 8 -0.47 -16.49 -4.31
N ALA A 9 0.24 -17.42 -4.96
CA ALA A 9 1.63 -17.23 -5.35
C ALA A 9 1.80 -16.06 -6.32
N ILE A 10 0.95 -15.98 -7.35
CA ILE A 10 0.96 -14.90 -8.36
C ILE A 10 0.73 -13.53 -7.69
N VAL A 11 -0.34 -13.40 -6.89
CA VAL A 11 -0.67 -12.12 -6.22
C VAL A 11 0.42 -11.74 -5.22
N LYS A 12 0.91 -12.70 -4.43
CA LYS A 12 2.00 -12.45 -3.47
C LYS A 12 3.25 -11.95 -4.17
N LEU A 13 3.68 -12.60 -5.24
CA LEU A 13 4.86 -12.21 -6.00
C LEU A 13 4.73 -10.75 -6.47
N ARG A 14 3.60 -10.42 -7.11
CA ARG A 14 3.37 -9.06 -7.61
C ARG A 14 3.35 -8.00 -6.50
N MET A 15 2.71 -8.28 -5.36
CA MET A 15 2.68 -7.34 -4.23
C MET A 15 4.07 -7.13 -3.62
N VAL A 16 4.90 -8.19 -3.56
CA VAL A 16 6.28 -8.11 -3.06
C VAL A 16 7.15 -7.29 -4.00
N GLU A 17 7.09 -7.55 -5.32
CA GLU A 17 7.80 -6.76 -6.32
C GLU A 17 7.43 -5.28 -6.25
N GLN A 18 6.12 -4.96 -6.13
CA GLN A 18 5.65 -3.59 -6.02
C GLN A 18 6.20 -2.90 -4.76
N MET A 19 6.22 -3.61 -3.62
CA MET A 19 6.81 -3.11 -2.38
C MET A 19 8.31 -2.81 -2.56
N GLU A 20 9.07 -3.74 -3.15
CA GLU A 20 10.52 -3.56 -3.35
C GLU A 20 10.83 -2.39 -4.29
N ASN A 21 10.08 -2.27 -5.39
CA ASN A 21 10.18 -1.14 -6.31
C ASN A 21 9.85 0.19 -5.62
N SER A 22 8.78 0.21 -4.81
CA SER A 22 8.34 1.41 -4.09
C SER A 22 9.36 1.87 -3.04
N LEU A 23 10.00 0.93 -2.31
CA LEU A 23 11.07 1.25 -1.35
C LEU A 23 12.33 1.76 -2.06
N LYS A 24 12.72 1.14 -3.18
CA LYS A 24 13.86 1.62 -3.98
C LYS A 24 13.60 3.03 -4.53
N PHE A 25 12.40 3.27 -5.05
CA PHE A 25 12.04 4.55 -5.63
C PHE A 25 11.93 5.67 -4.57
N GLY A 26 11.37 5.36 -3.40
CA GLY A 26 11.31 6.31 -2.30
C GLY A 26 12.69 6.80 -1.85
N ARG A 27 13.71 5.93 -1.86
CA ARG A 27 15.11 6.32 -1.59
C ARG A 27 15.59 7.38 -2.58
N THR A 28 15.37 7.14 -3.88
CA THR A 28 15.73 8.10 -4.95
C THR A 28 15.02 9.44 -4.78
N LEU A 29 13.74 9.43 -4.40
CA LEU A 29 12.97 10.66 -4.18
C LEU A 29 13.48 11.46 -2.97
N ILE A 30 13.77 10.78 -1.86
CA ILE A 30 14.37 11.42 -0.68
C ILE A 30 15.70 12.08 -1.06
N ASP A 31 16.53 11.40 -1.84
CA ASP A 31 17.79 11.95 -2.33
C ASP A 31 17.58 13.19 -3.20
N SER A 32 16.63 13.15 -4.13
CA SER A 32 16.31 14.29 -5.01
C SER A 32 15.79 15.52 -4.24
N GLU A 33 14.93 15.33 -3.23
CA GLU A 33 14.43 16.44 -2.40
C GLU A 33 15.57 17.05 -1.57
N LEU A 34 16.48 16.22 -1.09
CA LEU A 34 17.66 16.61 -0.30
C LEU A 34 18.79 17.23 -1.13
N ASP A 35 18.64 17.40 -2.44
CA ASP A 35 19.61 18.08 -3.29
C ASP A 35 19.17 19.50 -3.69
N THR A 36 17.96 19.92 -3.33
CA THR A 36 17.35 21.19 -3.78
C THR A 36 17.42 22.37 -2.77
N GLY A 37 18.16 22.26 -1.66
CA GLY A 37 18.08 23.21 -0.52
C GLY A 37 19.41 23.61 0.14
N LEU A 38 19.47 24.85 0.65
CA LEU A 38 20.68 25.46 1.24
C LEU A 38 21.16 24.85 2.58
N LEU A 39 20.30 24.16 3.33
CA LEU A 39 20.61 23.57 4.66
C LEU A 39 20.81 22.05 4.61
N ASN A 40 20.99 21.50 3.40
CA ASN A 40 20.92 20.07 3.18
C ASN A 40 22.09 19.30 3.80
N PHE A 41 23.27 19.90 3.99
CA PHE A 41 24.42 19.17 4.53
C PHE A 41 24.20 18.62 5.95
N ILE A 42 23.35 19.26 6.77
CA ILE A 42 23.03 18.81 8.14
C ILE A 42 21.82 17.86 8.14
N VAL A 43 20.78 18.18 7.36
CA VAL A 43 19.51 17.44 7.39
C VAL A 43 19.57 16.15 6.55
N LYS A 44 20.39 16.14 5.48
CA LYS A 44 20.50 15.02 4.54
C LYS A 44 20.97 13.72 5.20
N PRO A 45 22.05 13.70 6.01
CA PRO A 45 22.45 12.48 6.71
C PRO A 45 21.35 11.95 7.63
N ILE A 46 20.68 12.84 8.39
CA ILE A 46 19.62 12.47 9.34
C ILE A 46 18.42 11.82 8.63
N VAL A 47 17.93 12.46 7.56
CA VAL A 47 16.78 11.94 6.78
C VAL A 47 17.14 10.65 6.06
N LYS A 48 18.35 10.55 5.47
CA LYS A 48 18.81 9.32 4.81
C LYS A 48 18.95 8.16 5.78
N THR A 49 19.62 8.36 6.91
CA THR A 49 19.77 7.31 7.94
C THR A 49 18.42 6.86 8.48
N PHE A 50 17.49 7.81 8.72
CA PHE A 50 16.12 7.48 9.07
C PHE A 50 15.46 6.61 7.98
N TYR A 51 15.53 7.03 6.71
CA TYR A 51 14.91 6.32 5.60
C TYR A 51 15.49 4.92 5.41
N ASP A 52 16.81 4.77 5.43
CA ASP A 52 17.49 3.50 5.26
C ASP A 52 17.11 2.54 6.40
N HIS A 53 17.17 3.00 7.65
CA HIS A 53 16.77 2.18 8.80
C HIS A 53 15.29 1.78 8.73
N TRP A 54 14.41 2.74 8.45
CA TRP A 54 12.97 2.53 8.33
C TRP A 54 12.66 1.56 7.18
N SER A 55 13.25 1.74 6.01
CA SER A 55 12.97 0.95 4.82
C SER A 55 13.44 -0.50 4.95
N GLU A 56 14.67 -0.71 5.44
CA GLU A 56 15.30 -2.04 5.55
C GLU A 56 14.70 -2.90 6.66
N ARG A 57 14.32 -2.29 7.79
CA ARG A 57 13.86 -3.04 8.97
C ARG A 57 12.36 -3.02 9.16
N ASP A 58 11.75 -1.84 9.13
CA ASP A 58 10.36 -1.66 9.56
C ASP A 58 9.38 -1.72 8.40
N ALA A 59 9.66 -1.01 7.31
CA ALA A 59 8.77 -0.90 6.16
C ALA A 59 8.64 -2.26 5.46
N LYS A 60 9.77 -2.86 5.04
CA LYS A 60 9.77 -4.15 4.35
C LYS A 60 9.10 -5.24 5.19
N ALA A 61 9.55 -5.42 6.43
CA ALA A 61 9.04 -6.50 7.28
C ALA A 61 7.54 -6.36 7.58
N ASN A 62 7.06 -5.14 7.82
CA ASN A 62 5.65 -4.94 8.16
C ASN A 62 4.74 -4.93 6.93
N THR A 63 5.18 -4.42 5.76
CA THR A 63 4.42 -4.56 4.52
C THR A 63 4.29 -6.03 4.11
N LEU A 64 5.34 -6.85 4.28
CA LEU A 64 5.24 -8.30 4.09
C LEU A 64 4.20 -8.95 5.02
N LYS A 65 4.10 -8.50 6.28
CA LYS A 65 3.05 -8.95 7.20
C LYS A 65 1.66 -8.53 6.72
N GLN A 66 1.48 -7.29 6.24
CA GLN A 66 0.20 -6.82 5.70
C GLN A 66 -0.22 -7.64 4.48
N ILE A 67 0.69 -7.89 3.54
CA ILE A 67 0.46 -8.76 2.37
C ILE A 67 -0.03 -10.13 2.84
N LYS A 68 0.68 -10.76 3.78
CA LYS A 68 0.30 -12.07 4.32
C LYS A 68 -1.08 -12.05 4.99
N ILE A 69 -1.36 -11.07 5.83
CA ILE A 69 -2.65 -10.94 6.53
C ILE A 69 -3.79 -10.83 5.53
N THR A 70 -3.66 -9.98 4.51
CA THR A 70 -4.67 -9.78 3.48
C THR A 70 -4.88 -11.05 2.66
N LEU A 71 -3.81 -11.71 2.20
CA LEU A 71 -3.91 -12.92 1.39
C LEU A 71 -4.50 -14.09 2.17
N ASP A 72 -4.10 -14.30 3.42
CA ASP A 72 -4.61 -15.39 4.26
C ASP A 72 -6.10 -15.15 4.59
N ALA A 73 -6.50 -13.90 4.84
CA ALA A 73 -7.89 -13.52 5.01
C ALA A 73 -8.71 -13.74 3.71
N GLY A 74 -8.14 -13.41 2.55
CA GLY A 74 -8.74 -13.65 1.25
C GLY A 74 -8.94 -15.13 0.94
N ILE A 75 -7.97 -15.99 1.26
CA ILE A 75 -8.12 -17.46 1.16
C ILE A 75 -9.31 -17.93 1.96
N LYS A 76 -9.47 -17.42 3.18
CA LYS A 76 -10.57 -17.82 4.07
C LYS A 76 -11.92 -17.45 3.48
N LEU A 77 -12.05 -16.23 2.93
CA LEU A 77 -13.28 -15.81 2.23
C LEU A 77 -13.63 -16.71 1.05
N VAL A 78 -12.64 -17.08 0.24
CA VAL A 78 -12.88 -17.92 -0.94
C VAL A 78 -13.25 -19.35 -0.55
N LYS A 79 -12.67 -19.90 0.52
CA LYS A 79 -12.95 -21.28 0.98
C LYS A 79 -14.27 -21.41 1.72
N ASP A 80 -14.56 -20.48 2.63
CA ASP A 80 -15.68 -20.58 3.57
C ASP A 80 -16.97 -19.96 3.00
N GLY A 81 -16.88 -19.29 1.84
CA GLY A 81 -17.98 -18.58 1.18
C GLY A 81 -18.00 -17.08 1.55
N ALA A 82 -18.46 -16.24 0.64
CA ALA A 82 -18.43 -14.78 0.81
C ALA A 82 -19.77 -14.23 1.32
N SER A 83 -20.27 -14.73 2.46
CA SER A 83 -21.40 -14.07 3.12
C SER A 83 -20.96 -12.73 3.73
N GLU A 84 -21.88 -11.78 3.82
CA GLU A 84 -21.61 -10.47 4.41
C GLU A 84 -21.16 -10.60 5.87
N GLU A 85 -21.83 -11.45 6.67
CA GLU A 85 -21.47 -11.73 8.06
C GLU A 85 -20.03 -12.28 8.20
N LEU A 86 -19.62 -13.21 7.33
CA LEU A 86 -18.26 -13.74 7.35
C LEU A 86 -17.24 -12.68 6.93
N PHE A 87 -17.59 -11.83 5.96
CA PHE A 87 -16.75 -10.71 5.53
C PHE A 87 -16.50 -9.73 6.68
N GLU A 88 -17.55 -9.30 7.36
CA GLU A 88 -17.44 -8.42 8.54
C GLU A 88 -16.62 -9.06 9.66
N LYS A 89 -16.84 -10.35 9.93
CA LYS A 89 -16.07 -11.09 10.94
C LYS A 89 -14.59 -11.15 10.58
N ILE A 90 -14.25 -11.42 9.31
CA ILE A 90 -12.86 -11.44 8.85
C ILE A 90 -12.23 -10.06 8.98
N ILE A 91 -12.97 -8.98 8.69
CA ILE A 91 -12.49 -7.61 8.91
C ILE A 91 -12.19 -7.39 10.39
N PHE A 92 -13.13 -7.72 11.28
CA PHE A 92 -12.99 -7.55 12.72
C PHE A 92 -11.78 -8.31 13.28
N ASP A 93 -11.60 -9.58 12.89
CA ASP A 93 -10.54 -10.45 13.39
C ASP A 93 -9.13 -10.07 12.90
N ASN A 94 -9.03 -9.43 11.72
CA ASN A 94 -7.75 -9.21 11.04
C ASN A 94 -7.32 -7.75 10.95
N PHE A 95 -8.26 -6.79 10.94
CA PHE A 95 -7.91 -5.37 10.85
C PHE A 95 -6.96 -4.93 11.97
N PRO A 96 -7.11 -5.31 13.25
CA PRO A 96 -6.16 -4.90 14.29
C PRO A 96 -4.73 -5.39 14.04
N LYS A 97 -4.56 -6.55 13.39
CA LYS A 97 -3.24 -7.10 13.04
C LYS A 97 -2.66 -6.35 11.84
N PHE A 98 -3.50 -6.08 10.84
CA PHE A 98 -3.14 -5.27 9.67
C PHE A 98 -2.73 -3.85 10.08
N GLU A 99 -3.51 -3.21 10.95
CA GLU A 99 -3.29 -1.86 11.47
C GLU A 99 -1.94 -1.78 12.20
N LYS A 100 -1.59 -2.74 13.06
CA LYS A 100 -0.29 -2.76 13.75
C LYS A 100 0.91 -2.91 12.81
N ALA A 101 0.72 -3.51 11.65
CA ALA A 101 1.74 -3.61 10.61
C ALA A 101 1.72 -2.38 9.66
N ASP A 102 0.75 -1.48 9.79
CA ASP A 102 0.66 -0.31 8.93
C ASP A 102 1.69 0.76 9.29
N GLN A 103 2.30 1.38 8.27
CA GLN A 103 3.28 2.43 8.51
C GLN A 103 2.64 3.70 9.06
N THR A 104 1.39 3.98 8.70
CA THR A 104 0.65 5.10 9.28
C THR A 104 0.47 4.90 10.77
N TYR A 105 0.12 3.68 11.22
CA TYR A 105 0.04 3.35 12.64
C TYR A 105 1.39 3.55 13.35
N ASN A 106 2.47 3.04 12.77
CA ASN A 106 3.79 3.04 13.42
C ASN A 106 4.45 4.43 13.45
N GLN A 107 4.18 5.27 12.45
CA GLN A 107 4.85 6.56 12.24
C GLN A 107 4.02 7.76 12.70
N THR A 108 2.82 7.57 13.25
CA THR A 108 1.96 8.68 13.70
C THR A 108 1.67 8.67 15.20
N ASN A 109 1.33 9.84 15.73
CA ASN A 109 0.89 10.02 17.11
C ASN A 109 -0.60 9.69 17.23
N HIS A 110 -0.92 8.65 18.01
CA HIS A 110 -2.29 8.15 18.16
C HIS A 110 -3.20 9.10 18.94
N ALA A 111 -2.62 10.01 19.75
CA ALA A 111 -3.36 11.05 20.46
C ALA A 111 -3.66 12.28 19.59
N HIS A 112 -3.17 12.33 18.35
CA HIS A 112 -3.37 13.47 17.47
C HIS A 112 -4.83 13.55 16.99
N LYS A 113 -5.41 14.76 16.92
CA LYS A 113 -6.81 15.00 16.51
C LYS A 113 -7.20 14.38 15.16
N ASN A 114 -6.24 14.25 14.24
CA ASN A 114 -6.44 13.67 12.91
C ASN A 114 -6.16 12.16 12.84
N TYR A 115 -5.68 11.52 13.92
CA TYR A 115 -5.34 10.10 13.92
C TYR A 115 -6.54 9.20 13.61
N GLY A 116 -7.71 9.51 14.16
CA GLY A 116 -8.93 8.76 13.86
C GLY A 116 -9.27 8.72 12.37
N LYS A 117 -8.96 9.79 11.62
CA LYS A 117 -9.17 9.84 10.16
C LYS A 117 -8.19 8.92 9.42
N LEU A 118 -6.93 8.86 9.87
CA LEU A 118 -5.92 7.95 9.31
C LEU A 118 -6.27 6.49 9.58
N ARG A 119 -6.69 6.18 10.81
CA ARG A 119 -7.14 4.83 11.18
C ARG A 119 -8.34 4.38 10.34
N GLN A 120 -9.30 5.28 10.12
CA GLN A 120 -10.45 5.00 9.27
C GLN A 120 -10.02 4.76 7.82
N ALA A 121 -9.11 5.57 7.27
CA ALA A 121 -8.56 5.34 5.94
C ALA A 121 -7.79 4.01 5.84
N ALA A 122 -7.01 3.63 6.86
CA ALA A 122 -6.35 2.33 6.91
C ALA A 122 -7.35 1.16 6.91
N LYS A 123 -8.50 1.32 7.59
CA LYS A 123 -9.58 0.33 7.54
C LYS A 123 -10.20 0.24 6.16
N GLU A 124 -10.47 1.37 5.51
CA GLU A 124 -10.96 1.44 4.12
C GLU A 124 -9.98 0.74 3.17
N THR A 125 -8.67 0.99 3.31
CA THR A 125 -7.61 0.32 2.55
C THR A 125 -7.64 -1.19 2.76
N PHE A 126 -7.70 -1.65 4.01
CA PHE A 126 -7.73 -3.09 4.31
C PHE A 126 -8.95 -3.78 3.68
N ILE A 127 -10.13 -3.18 3.83
CA ILE A 127 -11.37 -3.70 3.23
C ILE A 127 -11.23 -3.78 1.72
N ASN A 128 -10.72 -2.71 1.09
CA ASN A 128 -10.55 -2.69 -0.36
C ASN A 128 -9.57 -3.78 -0.84
N TYR A 129 -8.41 -3.90 -0.20
CA TYR A 129 -7.43 -4.94 -0.51
C TYR A 129 -8.00 -6.35 -0.33
N LEU A 130 -8.74 -6.58 0.75
CA LEU A 130 -9.38 -7.87 1.01
C LEU A 130 -10.39 -8.24 -0.07
N THR A 131 -11.25 -7.28 -0.48
CA THR A 131 -12.22 -7.47 -1.57
C THR A 131 -11.55 -7.86 -2.87
N GLU A 132 -10.49 -7.14 -3.26
CA GLU A 132 -9.80 -7.40 -4.53
C GLU A 132 -9.00 -8.69 -4.51
N VAL A 133 -8.30 -8.96 -3.41
CA VAL A 133 -7.57 -10.22 -3.23
C VAL A 133 -8.54 -11.40 -3.27
N ALA A 134 -9.68 -11.34 -2.58
CA ALA A 134 -10.67 -12.41 -2.63
C ALA A 134 -11.15 -12.66 -4.07
N LYS A 135 -11.36 -11.59 -4.84
CA LYS A 135 -11.76 -11.68 -6.25
C LYS A 135 -10.70 -12.32 -7.13
N LEU A 136 -9.43 -11.93 -6.99
CA LEU A 136 -8.31 -12.53 -7.71
C LEU A 136 -8.11 -14.00 -7.33
N LEU A 137 -8.17 -14.32 -6.03
CA LEU A 137 -8.00 -15.68 -5.53
C LEU A 137 -9.12 -16.63 -5.98
N ALA A 138 -10.32 -16.13 -6.25
CA ALA A 138 -11.48 -16.92 -6.68
C ALA A 138 -11.43 -17.37 -8.16
N VAL A 139 -10.49 -16.88 -8.97
CA VAL A 139 -10.34 -17.26 -10.39
C VAL A 139 -10.01 -18.75 -10.52
N LYS A 140 -10.88 -19.50 -11.20
CA LYS A 140 -10.74 -20.96 -11.36
C LYS A 140 -10.10 -21.33 -12.69
N GLU A 141 -10.18 -20.43 -13.66
CA GLU A 141 -9.59 -20.52 -14.98
C GLU A 141 -8.08 -20.71 -14.89
N ASP A 142 -7.49 -21.33 -15.92
CA ASP A 142 -6.04 -21.47 -15.97
C ASP A 142 -5.38 -20.16 -16.40
N VAL A 143 -4.46 -19.66 -15.57
CA VAL A 143 -3.76 -18.39 -15.78
C VAL A 143 -2.29 -18.55 -15.37
N ASN A 144 -1.40 -17.87 -16.08
CA ASN A 144 0.05 -18.02 -15.92
C ASN A 144 0.68 -16.86 -15.15
N ASP A 145 0.07 -15.68 -15.21
CA ASP A 145 0.63 -14.47 -14.61
C ASP A 145 -0.44 -13.54 -14.01
N TYR A 146 0.03 -12.42 -13.44
CA TYR A 146 -0.83 -11.45 -12.78
C TYR A 146 -1.73 -10.70 -13.77
N GLY A 147 -1.28 -10.45 -15.01
CA GLY A 147 -2.06 -9.75 -16.02
C GLY A 147 -3.24 -10.58 -16.51
N GLU A 148 -3.01 -11.87 -16.83
CA GLU A 148 -4.06 -12.84 -17.10
C GLU A 148 -5.03 -12.97 -15.92
N LEU A 149 -4.50 -13.07 -14.69
CA LEU A 149 -5.34 -13.14 -13.49
C LEU A 149 -6.25 -11.91 -13.34
N CYS A 150 -5.73 -10.71 -13.59
CA CYS A 150 -6.51 -9.47 -13.57
C CYS A 150 -7.59 -9.47 -14.65
N ARG A 151 -7.25 -9.83 -15.89
CA ARG A 151 -8.20 -9.88 -17.00
C ARG A 151 -9.37 -10.80 -16.69
N VAL A 152 -9.10 -12.00 -16.18
CA VAL A 152 -10.17 -12.95 -15.83
C VAL A 152 -11.00 -12.46 -14.65
N ALA A 153 -10.35 -11.96 -13.59
CA ALA A 153 -11.04 -11.49 -12.40
C ALA A 153 -11.95 -10.29 -12.71
N PHE A 154 -11.42 -9.24 -13.35
CA PHE A 154 -12.13 -7.97 -13.54
C PHE A 154 -12.89 -7.87 -14.86
N LYS A 155 -12.70 -8.80 -15.80
CA LYS A 155 -13.40 -8.94 -17.09
C LYS A 155 -13.22 -7.79 -18.09
N SER A 156 -13.09 -6.55 -17.64
CA SER A 156 -12.89 -5.37 -18.48
C SER A 156 -11.93 -4.36 -17.84
N LYS A 157 -11.35 -3.53 -18.70
CA LYS A 157 -10.44 -2.45 -18.31
C LYS A 157 -11.13 -1.45 -17.40
N GLU A 158 -12.38 -1.07 -17.70
CA GLU A 158 -13.15 -0.10 -16.93
C GLU A 158 -13.41 -0.57 -15.50
N GLN A 159 -13.70 -1.86 -15.32
CA GLN A 159 -13.90 -2.41 -13.97
C GLN A 159 -12.59 -2.43 -13.18
N ALA A 160 -11.49 -2.82 -13.80
CA ALA A 160 -10.17 -2.79 -13.17
C ALA A 160 -9.73 -1.34 -12.84
N GLU A 161 -9.96 -0.40 -13.76
CA GLU A 161 -9.67 1.03 -13.58
C GLU A 161 -10.45 1.63 -12.42
N LYS A 162 -11.76 1.34 -12.34
CA LYS A 162 -12.61 1.81 -11.24
C LYS A 162 -12.10 1.36 -9.88
N ASN A 163 -11.66 0.11 -9.78
CA ASN A 163 -11.09 -0.44 -8.55
C ASN A 163 -9.76 0.23 -8.20
N LEU A 164 -8.86 0.35 -9.17
CA LEU A 164 -7.58 1.05 -9.01
C LEU A 164 -7.79 2.49 -8.52
N ARG A 165 -8.73 3.23 -9.14
CA ARG A 165 -9.08 4.59 -8.73
C ARG A 165 -9.57 4.65 -7.28
N ASN A 166 -10.36 3.68 -6.83
CA ASN A 166 -10.81 3.62 -5.45
C ASN A 166 -9.62 3.50 -4.48
N GLN A 167 -8.66 2.60 -4.77
CA GLN A 167 -7.45 2.45 -3.95
C GLN A 167 -6.64 3.73 -3.86
N LEU A 168 -6.44 4.36 -5.02
CA LEU A 168 -5.67 5.59 -5.15
C LEU A 168 -6.34 6.73 -4.38
N ASN A 169 -7.66 6.84 -4.41
CA ASN A 169 -8.40 7.87 -3.68
C ASN A 169 -8.26 7.73 -2.15
N ILE A 170 -8.30 6.49 -1.62
CA ILE A 170 -8.10 6.24 -0.18
C ILE A 170 -6.66 6.60 0.23
N THR A 171 -5.68 6.24 -0.61
CA THR A 171 -4.27 6.58 -0.39
C THR A 171 -4.07 8.10 -0.43
N GLU A 172 -4.64 8.78 -1.41
CA GLU A 172 -4.56 10.23 -1.57
C GLU A 172 -5.17 10.97 -0.36
N LYS A 173 -6.31 10.49 0.13
CA LYS A 173 -6.97 10.99 1.35
C LYS A 173 -6.03 10.87 2.57
N SER A 174 -5.35 9.75 2.71
CA SER A 174 -4.38 9.52 3.80
C SER A 174 -3.20 10.49 3.72
N ILE A 175 -2.62 10.68 2.53
CA ILE A 175 -1.53 11.63 2.32
C ILE A 175 -1.98 13.07 2.63
N LYS A 176 -3.17 13.47 2.16
CA LYS A 176 -3.75 14.80 2.43
C LYS A 176 -3.92 15.07 3.92
N ILE A 177 -4.29 14.06 4.71
CA ILE A 177 -4.40 14.20 6.17
C ILE A 177 -3.02 14.52 6.78
N VAL A 178 -1.97 13.82 6.36
CA VAL A 178 -0.60 14.06 6.85
C VAL A 178 -0.07 15.42 6.38
N GLU A 179 -0.32 15.80 5.13
CA GLU A 179 0.06 17.11 4.58
C GLU A 179 -0.59 18.28 5.32
N SER A 180 -1.86 18.12 5.71
CA SER A 180 -2.60 19.16 6.43
C SER A 180 -2.03 19.45 7.83
N ASP A 181 -1.38 18.46 8.45
CA ASP A 181 -0.83 18.61 9.80
C ASP A 181 0.32 17.62 10.04
N ILE A 182 1.54 18.00 9.60
CA ILE A 182 2.74 17.17 9.74
C ILE A 182 3.13 16.88 11.20
N SER A 183 2.52 17.56 12.18
CA SER A 183 2.77 17.29 13.60
C SER A 183 2.24 15.92 14.04
N ILE A 184 1.33 15.33 13.24
CA ILE A 184 0.87 13.96 13.42
C ILE A 184 1.99 12.92 13.33
N LEU A 185 3.09 13.22 12.61
CA LEU A 185 4.21 12.30 12.47
C LEU A 185 5.02 12.20 13.77
N ARG A 186 5.23 10.99 14.28
CA ARG A 186 5.99 10.67 15.50
C ARG A 186 7.50 10.57 15.25
N ILE A 187 8.01 11.18 14.18
CA ILE A 187 9.41 11.10 13.77
C ILE A 187 10.15 12.33 14.33
N ASN A 188 10.36 12.35 15.65
CA ASN A 188 10.81 13.57 16.35
C ASN A 188 12.28 13.95 16.06
N PHE A 189 13.13 12.96 15.75
CA PHE A 189 14.55 13.18 15.48
C PHE A 189 14.82 13.95 14.16
N VAL A 190 13.90 13.85 13.20
CA VAL A 190 14.07 14.39 11.85
C VAL A 190 13.69 15.89 11.75
N GLY A 191 13.20 16.47 12.85
CA GLY A 191 12.81 17.87 12.93
C GLY A 191 11.67 18.26 11.98
N LYS A 192 11.21 19.51 12.05
CA LYS A 192 10.09 20.00 11.21
C LYS A 192 10.44 20.02 9.72
N PHE A 193 11.68 20.39 9.38
CA PHE A 193 12.14 20.47 8.00
C PHE A 193 12.25 19.09 7.35
N GLY A 194 12.85 18.11 8.03
CA GLY A 194 12.94 16.74 7.51
C GLY A 194 11.56 16.08 7.39
N LYS A 195 10.62 16.31 8.33
CA LYS A 195 9.23 15.87 8.17
C LYS A 195 8.59 16.40 6.88
N LYS A 196 8.82 17.68 6.53
CA LYS A 196 8.34 18.24 5.26
C LYS A 196 8.96 17.56 4.04
N ILE A 197 10.26 17.25 4.08
CA ILE A 197 10.95 16.52 3.01
C ILE A 197 10.33 15.14 2.81
N ILE A 198 10.13 14.39 3.90
CA ILE A 198 9.49 13.07 3.86
C ILE A 198 8.09 13.16 3.26
N VAL A 199 7.27 14.13 3.68
CA VAL A 199 5.91 14.29 3.16
C VAL A 199 5.91 14.69 1.68
N ARG A 200 6.84 15.53 1.21
CA ARG A 200 7.00 15.85 -0.21
C ARG A 200 7.42 14.63 -1.03
N ALA A 201 8.38 13.86 -0.54
CA ALA A 201 8.79 12.61 -1.17
C ALA A 201 7.63 11.61 -1.24
N LEU A 202 6.83 11.48 -0.18
CA LEU A 202 5.61 10.67 -0.16
C LEU A 202 4.60 11.11 -1.24
N ARG A 203 4.32 12.42 -1.34
CA ARG A 203 3.43 12.96 -2.37
C ARG A 203 3.94 12.70 -3.78
N LYS A 204 5.21 12.99 -4.06
CA LYS A 204 5.82 12.73 -5.38
C LYS A 204 5.83 11.24 -5.71
N GLY A 205 6.13 10.40 -4.72
CA GLY A 205 6.06 8.94 -4.84
C GLY A 205 4.68 8.48 -5.27
N PHE A 206 3.65 8.93 -4.56
CA PHE A 206 2.26 8.61 -4.89
C PHE A 206 1.85 9.05 -6.30
N GLU A 207 2.17 10.27 -6.73
CA GLU A 207 1.80 10.74 -8.08
C GLU A 207 2.51 9.95 -9.19
N ASN A 208 3.75 9.50 -8.97
CA ASN A 208 4.47 8.68 -9.94
C ASN A 208 3.93 7.25 -9.96
N THR A 209 3.76 6.60 -8.80
CA THR A 209 3.17 5.26 -8.71
C THR A 209 1.74 5.23 -9.29
N LYS A 210 0.98 6.31 -9.12
CA LYS A 210 -0.33 6.47 -9.75
C LYS A 210 -0.25 6.38 -11.28
N LYS A 211 0.72 7.05 -11.91
CA LYS A 211 0.94 6.98 -13.36
C LYS A 211 1.34 5.57 -13.78
N GLU A 212 2.32 4.97 -13.09
CA GLU A 212 2.79 3.60 -13.35
C GLU A 212 1.64 2.58 -13.26
N PHE A 213 0.71 2.74 -12.31
CA PHE A 213 -0.45 1.86 -12.22
C PHE A 213 -1.43 2.01 -13.38
N PHE A 214 -1.67 3.23 -13.88
CA PHE A 214 -2.51 3.42 -15.06
C PHE A 214 -1.81 2.93 -16.33
N GLU A 215 -0.49 3.11 -16.45
CA GLU A 215 0.31 2.57 -17.55
C GLU A 215 0.27 1.04 -17.54
N GLY A 216 0.54 0.41 -16.39
CA GLY A 216 0.46 -1.05 -16.25
C GLY A 216 -0.95 -1.61 -16.46
N LEU A 217 -1.98 -0.86 -16.09
CA LEU A 217 -3.37 -1.20 -16.42
C LEU A 217 -3.59 -1.17 -17.94
N ASN A 218 -3.15 -0.12 -18.63
CA ASN A 218 -3.25 -0.03 -20.09
C ASN A 218 -2.50 -1.20 -20.75
N GLU A 219 -1.25 -1.45 -20.35
CA GLU A 219 -0.46 -2.57 -20.87
C GLU A 219 -1.14 -3.93 -20.68
N THR A 220 -1.83 -4.12 -19.55
CA THR A 220 -2.55 -5.38 -19.25
C THR A 220 -3.75 -5.60 -20.17
N TYR A 221 -4.45 -4.53 -20.58
CA TYR A 221 -5.73 -4.63 -21.28
C TYR A 221 -5.68 -4.22 -22.76
N ASP A 222 -4.67 -3.48 -23.20
CA ASP A 222 -4.54 -2.95 -24.57
C ASP A 222 -3.68 -3.84 -25.48
N GLN A 223 -3.16 -4.96 -24.97
CA GLN A 223 -2.36 -5.93 -25.76
C GLN A 223 -3.20 -6.83 -26.69
N TYR A 224 -4.52 -6.65 -26.75
CA TYR A 224 -5.47 -7.43 -27.57
C TYR A 224 -6.69 -6.57 -27.95
#